data_AF-A0A1I0T842-F1
#
_entry.id   AF-A0A1I0T842-F1
#
_cell.length_a   1.000
_cell.length_b   1.000
_cell.length_c   1.000
_cell.angle_alpha   90.00
_cell.angle_beta   90.00
_cell.angle_gamma   90.00
#
_symmetry.space_group_name_H-M   'P 1'
#
loop_
_entity.id
_entity.type
_entity.pdbx_description
1 polymer ?
#
loop_
_entity_poly.entity_id
_entity_poly.type
_entity_poly.pdbx_seq_one_letter_code
_entity_poly.pdbx_strand_id
1 'polypeptide(L)'
;MFYPGMRIKELRIKRGLSQENLAKKLGMNRVNISHYERGVITKIPSDVLAKLADIFGVSTDYLLGKTDDPSPSNNSDWDSKLPELTEKDEKDIAKDLQRIMDSLESQEGLMYDGEPMDEETKELIKISLENSMRLAKRIAKKKFTPKKYRK
;
A
#
# COMPACT_ATOMS: atom_id res chain seq x y z
N MET A 1 1.73 28.07 -7.83
CA MET A 1 1.03 27.13 -8.73
C MET A 1 1.69 25.78 -8.56
N PHE A 2 0.98 24.81 -7.98
CA PHE A 2 1.52 23.46 -7.82
C PHE A 2 1.59 22.78 -9.18
N TYR A 3 2.73 22.19 -9.54
CA TYR A 3 2.85 21.34 -10.72
C TYR A 3 3.74 20.13 -10.42
N PRO A 4 3.50 18.97 -11.07
CA PRO A 4 4.19 17.71 -10.76
C PRO A 4 5.72 17.79 -10.80
N GLY A 5 6.24 18.67 -11.65
CA GLY A 5 7.67 18.93 -11.82
C GLY A 5 8.41 19.36 -10.56
N MET A 6 7.75 20.01 -9.60
CA MET A 6 8.38 20.39 -8.32
C MET A 6 8.77 19.14 -7.52
N ARG A 7 7.83 18.20 -7.33
CA ARG A 7 8.07 16.94 -6.62
C ARG A 7 9.08 16.06 -7.35
N ILE A 8 9.06 16.04 -8.68
CA ILE A 8 10.07 15.33 -9.49
C ILE A 8 11.48 15.88 -9.20
N LYS A 9 11.64 17.20 -9.17
CA LYS A 9 12.92 17.85 -8.87
C LYS A 9 13.40 17.51 -7.46
N GLU A 10 12.51 17.61 -6.47
CA GLU A 10 12.82 17.31 -5.06
C GLU A 10 13.26 15.86 -4.87
N LEU A 11 12.48 14.90 -5.41
CA LEU A 11 12.80 13.47 -5.35
C LEU A 11 14.13 13.16 -6.06
N ARG A 12 14.37 13.79 -7.21
CA ARG A 12 15.63 13.63 -7.95
C ARG A 12 16.83 14.08 -7.11
N ILE A 13 16.74 15.27 -6.48
CA ILE A 13 17.80 15.82 -5.62
C ILE A 13 18.00 14.94 -4.39
N LYS A 14 16.91 14.53 -3.72
CA LYS A 14 16.95 13.65 -2.54
C LYS A 14 17.65 12.32 -2.84
N ARG A 15 17.56 11.82 -4.07
CA ARG A 15 18.20 10.59 -4.53
C ARG A 15 19.58 10.79 -5.16
N GLY A 16 20.15 12.00 -5.11
CA GLY A 16 21.46 12.31 -5.67
C GLY A 16 21.56 12.13 -7.19
N LEU A 17 20.42 12.17 -7.90
CA LEU A 17 20.38 11.97 -9.34
C LEU A 17 20.61 13.29 -10.09
N SER A 18 21.47 13.28 -11.12
CA SER A 18 21.51 14.38 -12.08
C SER A 18 20.29 14.31 -13.03
N GLN A 19 19.94 15.42 -13.68
CA GLN A 19 18.89 15.42 -14.72
C GLN A 19 19.24 14.44 -15.84
N GLU A 20 20.52 14.33 -16.18
CA GLU A 20 21.04 13.41 -17.19
C GLU A 20 20.80 11.94 -16.77
N ASN A 21 21.09 11.59 -15.53
CA ASN A 21 20.90 10.23 -15.02
C ASN A 21 19.43 9.83 -14.97
N LEU A 22 18.55 10.75 -14.57
CA LEU A 22 17.11 10.51 -14.58
C LEU A 22 16.59 10.34 -16.02
N ALA A 23 17.07 11.16 -16.95
CA ALA A 23 16.71 11.08 -18.37
C ALA A 23 17.13 9.74 -18.98
N LYS A 24 18.35 9.26 -18.68
CA LYS A 24 18.84 7.93 -19.07
C LYS A 24 17.95 6.81 -18.54
N LYS A 25 17.55 6.85 -17.27
CA LYS A 25 16.63 5.87 -16.67
C LYS A 25 15.26 5.85 -17.35
N LEU A 26 14.81 7.00 -17.86
CA LEU A 26 13.53 7.15 -18.55
C LEU A 26 13.61 6.94 -20.08
N GLY A 27 14.81 6.74 -20.63
CA GLY A 27 15.01 6.61 -22.08
C GLY A 27 14.66 7.89 -22.85
N MET A 28 14.89 9.07 -22.28
CA MET A 28 14.57 10.36 -22.91
C MET A 28 15.73 11.35 -22.83
N ASN A 29 15.59 12.48 -23.52
CA ASN A 29 16.57 13.57 -23.50
C ASN A 29 16.52 14.33 -22.16
N ARG A 30 17.68 14.72 -21.61
CA ARG A 30 17.82 15.59 -20.43
C ARG A 30 16.95 16.84 -20.47
N VAL A 31 16.77 17.42 -21.66
CA VAL A 31 15.94 18.62 -21.86
C VAL A 31 14.49 18.38 -21.40
N ASN A 32 13.95 17.17 -21.61
CA ASN A 32 12.59 16.83 -21.19
C ASN A 32 12.46 16.87 -19.66
N ILE A 33 13.45 16.35 -18.94
CA ILE A 33 13.48 16.40 -17.47
C ILE A 33 13.52 17.85 -16.99
N SER A 34 14.36 18.69 -17.60
CA SER A 34 14.41 20.12 -17.29
C SER A 34 13.07 20.82 -17.57
N HIS A 35 12.37 20.46 -18.65
CA HIS A 35 11.05 21.02 -18.97
C HIS A 35 9.98 20.62 -17.96
N TYR A 36 9.99 19.36 -17.51
CA TYR A 36 9.10 18.93 -16.44
C TYR A 36 9.40 19.68 -15.14
N GLU A 37 10.64 19.70 -14.68
CA GLU A 37 11.04 20.33 -13.40
C GLU A 37 10.76 21.83 -13.33
N ARG A 38 10.83 22.52 -14.48
CA ARG A 38 10.53 23.96 -14.58
C ARG A 38 9.06 24.28 -14.87
N GLY A 39 8.22 23.26 -15.08
CA GLY A 39 6.80 23.45 -15.39
C GLY A 39 6.54 23.98 -16.81
N VAL A 40 7.53 23.91 -17.70
CA VAL A 40 7.37 24.22 -19.13
C VAL A 40 6.43 23.18 -19.77
N ILE A 41 6.57 21.92 -19.35
CA ILE A 41 5.63 20.85 -19.68
C ILE A 41 4.97 20.40 -18.37
N THR A 42 3.69 20.73 -18.23
CA THR A 42 2.88 20.33 -17.06
C THR A 42 2.11 19.04 -17.30
N LYS A 43 1.81 18.73 -18.57
CA LYS A 43 1.14 17.49 -18.99
C LYS A 43 2.17 16.39 -19.24
N ILE A 44 2.49 15.65 -18.18
CA ILE A 44 3.40 14.50 -18.26
C ILE A 44 2.59 13.29 -18.77
N PRO A 45 3.05 12.58 -19.82
CA PRO A 45 2.43 11.34 -20.27
C PRO A 45 2.30 10.31 -19.14
N SER A 46 1.22 9.53 -19.13
CA SER A 46 0.92 8.58 -18.05
C SER A 46 1.99 7.50 -17.90
N ASP A 47 2.57 7.02 -19.00
CA ASP A 47 3.66 6.05 -19.01
C ASP A 47 4.94 6.61 -18.39
N VAL A 48 5.26 7.88 -18.65
CA VAL A 48 6.39 8.58 -18.03
C VAL A 48 6.15 8.79 -16.55
N LEU A 49 4.93 9.18 -16.16
CA LEU A 49 4.55 9.38 -14.77
C LEU A 49 4.62 8.08 -13.96
N ALA A 50 4.17 6.95 -14.53
CA ALA A 50 4.29 5.63 -13.92
C ALA A 50 5.76 5.24 -13.71
N LYS A 51 6.61 5.39 -14.74
CA LYS A 51 8.05 5.12 -14.62
C LYS A 51 8.72 6.01 -13.57
N LEU A 52 8.34 7.28 -13.48
CA LEU A 52 8.85 8.19 -12.44
C LEU A 52 8.44 7.71 -11.04
N ALA A 53 7.19 7.28 -10.86
CA ALA A 53 6.69 6.71 -9.62
C ALA A 53 7.50 5.47 -9.23
N ASP A 54 7.75 4.55 -10.16
CA ASP A 54 8.58 3.35 -9.93
C ASP A 54 10.03 3.71 -9.59
N ILE A 55 10.66 4.59 -10.39
CA ILE A 55 12.03 5.05 -10.16
C ILE A 55 12.18 5.71 -8.80
N PHE A 56 11.14 6.39 -8.32
CA PHE A 56 11.12 7.10 -7.04
C PHE A 56 10.46 6.34 -5.89
N GLY A 57 9.94 5.13 -6.13
CA GLY A 57 9.21 4.35 -5.13
C GLY A 57 8.08 5.12 -4.45
N VAL A 58 7.33 5.93 -5.20
CA VAL A 58 6.21 6.75 -4.69
C VAL A 58 4.94 6.52 -5.50
N SER A 59 3.78 6.99 -5.01
CA SER A 59 2.55 6.99 -5.81
C SER A 59 2.56 8.05 -6.93
N THR A 60 1.81 7.79 -8.00
CA THR A 60 1.53 8.81 -9.03
C THR A 60 0.66 9.94 -8.48
N ASP A 61 -0.23 9.66 -7.52
CA ASP A 61 -1.01 10.68 -6.81
C ASP A 61 -0.13 11.62 -5.98
N TYR A 62 0.95 11.10 -5.40
CA TYR A 62 2.01 11.92 -4.83
C TYR A 62 2.73 12.71 -5.93
N LEU A 63 3.11 12.15 -7.07
CA LEU A 63 3.72 12.99 -8.11
C LEU A 63 2.79 14.10 -8.62
N LEU A 64 1.48 13.87 -8.61
CA LEU A 64 0.45 14.80 -9.09
C LEU A 64 -0.04 15.81 -8.05
N GLY A 65 0.40 15.73 -6.78
CA GLY A 65 -0.02 16.68 -5.74
C GLY A 65 -1.37 16.41 -5.11
N LYS A 66 -1.94 15.21 -5.31
CA LYS A 66 -3.24 14.86 -4.75
C LYS A 66 -3.17 14.39 -3.30
N THR A 67 -1.98 14.00 -2.84
CA THR A 67 -1.68 13.56 -1.47
C THR A 67 -0.28 14.00 -1.07
N ASP A 68 0.00 14.27 0.20
CA ASP A 68 1.35 14.49 0.71
C ASP A 68 2.05 13.20 1.16
N ASP A 69 1.31 12.09 1.23
CA ASP A 69 1.87 10.77 1.49
C ASP A 69 2.59 10.23 0.23
N PRO A 70 3.92 10.04 0.26
CA PRO A 70 4.65 9.50 -0.87
C PRO A 70 4.36 8.02 -1.11
N SER A 71 3.80 7.31 -0.14
CA SER A 71 3.59 5.88 -0.23
C SER A 71 2.76 5.56 -1.48
N PRO A 72 3.21 4.59 -2.32
CA PRO A 72 2.33 3.94 -3.26
C PRO A 72 1.07 3.55 -2.48
N SER A 73 -0.12 3.92 -2.98
CA SER A 73 -1.32 3.35 -2.40
C SER A 73 -1.12 1.83 -2.49
N ASN A 74 -1.15 1.15 -1.35
CA ASN A 74 -1.16 -0.31 -1.28
C ASN A 74 -2.50 -0.82 -1.83
N ASN A 75 -2.95 -0.32 -2.98
CA ASN A 75 -3.88 -1.00 -3.85
C ASN A 75 -3.12 -2.13 -4.50
N SER A 76 -2.78 -3.11 -3.68
CA SER A 76 -2.72 -4.44 -4.20
C SER A 76 -4.15 -4.74 -4.69
N ASP A 77 -4.32 -4.71 -6.01
CA ASP A 77 -5.55 -4.87 -6.80
C ASP A 77 -6.43 -6.09 -6.43
N TRP A 78 -5.95 -6.94 -5.52
CA TRP A 78 -6.68 -8.06 -4.97
C TRP A 78 -7.70 -7.61 -3.91
N ASP A 79 -7.43 -6.57 -3.12
CA ASP A 79 -8.29 -6.17 -1.99
C ASP A 79 -9.56 -5.44 -2.45
N SER A 80 -9.48 -4.65 -3.52
CA SER A 80 -10.61 -3.92 -4.10
C SER A 80 -11.63 -4.83 -4.84
N LYS A 81 -11.26 -6.07 -5.18
CA LYS A 81 -12.11 -7.05 -5.89
C LYS A 81 -12.68 -8.14 -4.98
N LEU A 82 -12.53 -7.98 -3.68
CA LEU A 82 -13.00 -8.94 -2.69
C LEU A 82 -14.35 -8.49 -2.13
N PRO A 83 -15.33 -9.41 -2.03
CA PRO A 83 -16.65 -9.07 -1.52
C PRO A 83 -16.55 -8.49 -0.11
N GLU A 84 -17.45 -7.58 0.23
CA GLU A 84 -17.53 -7.00 1.57
C GLU A 84 -17.91 -8.05 2.61
N LEU A 85 -17.46 -7.82 3.84
CA LEU A 85 -17.88 -8.59 5.00
C LEU A 85 -19.25 -8.10 5.45
N THR A 86 -20.12 -9.05 5.79
CA THR A 86 -21.38 -8.75 6.45
C THR A 86 -21.15 -8.64 7.95
N GLU A 87 -22.09 -8.04 8.68
CA GLU A 87 -22.06 -8.05 10.16
C GLU A 87 -21.94 -9.46 10.74
N LYS A 88 -22.55 -10.46 10.08
CA LYS A 88 -22.42 -11.86 10.50
C LYS A 88 -20.99 -12.35 10.34
N ASP A 89 -20.33 -12.01 9.24
CA ASP A 89 -18.94 -12.39 9.01
C ASP A 89 -18.01 -11.76 10.06
N GLU A 90 -18.19 -10.48 10.37
CA GLU A 90 -17.41 -9.79 11.43
C GLU A 90 -17.64 -10.45 12.80
N LYS A 91 -18.88 -10.80 13.15
CA LYS A 91 -19.18 -11.52 14.41
C LYS A 91 -18.55 -12.89 14.47
N ASP A 92 -18.55 -13.64 13.36
CA ASP A 92 -17.91 -14.96 13.29
C ASP A 92 -16.39 -14.82 13.43
N ILE A 93 -15.78 -13.84 12.75
CA ILE A 93 -14.34 -13.53 12.84
C ILE A 93 -13.95 -13.16 14.28
N ALA A 94 -14.72 -12.30 14.95
CA ALA A 94 -14.43 -11.89 16.33
C ALA A 94 -14.46 -13.09 17.30
N LYS A 95 -15.43 -14.00 17.15
CA LYS A 95 -15.50 -15.23 17.96
C LYS A 95 -14.33 -16.16 17.71
N ASP A 96 -13.98 -16.36 16.44
CA ASP A 96 -12.85 -17.21 16.06
C ASP A 96 -11.52 -16.62 16.52
N LEU A 97 -11.35 -15.30 16.42
CA LEU A 97 -10.17 -14.58 16.89
C LEU A 97 -10.02 -14.75 18.40
N GLN A 98 -11.09 -14.54 19.17
CA GLN A 98 -11.05 -14.73 20.62
C GLN A 98 -10.63 -16.15 20.98
N ARG A 99 -11.24 -17.16 20.33
CA ARG A 99 -10.90 -18.57 20.55
C ARG A 99 -9.44 -18.88 20.23
N ILE A 100 -8.88 -18.27 19.18
CA ILE A 100 -7.46 -18.43 18.82
C ILE A 100 -6.58 -17.76 19.87
N MET A 101 -6.89 -16.53 20.29
CA MET A 101 -6.13 -15.81 21.32
C MET A 101 -6.14 -16.55 22.66
N ASP A 102 -7.31 -17.02 23.10
CA ASP A 102 -7.47 -17.81 24.33
C ASP A 102 -6.63 -19.09 24.27
N SER A 103 -6.62 -19.77 23.12
CA SER A 103 -5.82 -20.97 22.91
C SER A 103 -4.32 -20.67 22.96
N LEU A 104 -3.88 -19.56 22.36
CA LEU A 104 -2.48 -19.14 22.34
C LEU A 104 -1.99 -18.78 23.75
N GLU A 105 -2.82 -18.14 24.55
CA GLU A 105 -2.48 -17.79 25.93
C GLU A 105 -2.45 -19.03 26.86
N SER A 106 -3.28 -20.02 26.59
CA SER A 106 -3.44 -21.21 27.45
C SER A 106 -2.28 -22.22 27.41
N GLN A 107 -1.49 -22.29 26.33
CA GLN A 107 -0.52 -23.37 26.15
C GLN A 107 0.85 -23.09 26.77
N GLU A 108 1.29 -21.83 26.87
CA GLU A 108 2.54 -21.44 27.56
C GLU A 108 2.65 -19.92 27.78
N GLY A 109 1.56 -19.17 27.54
CA GLY A 109 1.63 -17.73 27.29
C GLY A 109 2.36 -17.42 25.99
N LEU A 110 2.00 -16.33 25.32
CA LEU A 110 2.78 -15.85 24.19
C LEU A 110 4.15 -15.41 24.71
N MET A 111 5.21 -16.18 24.42
CA MET A 111 6.59 -15.89 24.79
C MET A 111 7.36 -15.36 23.57
N TYR A 112 8.21 -14.36 23.78
CA TYR A 112 9.16 -13.85 22.80
C TYR A 112 10.53 -13.73 23.44
N ASP A 113 11.53 -14.38 22.85
CA ASP A 113 12.90 -14.47 23.40
C ASP A 113 12.96 -15.08 24.82
N GLY A 114 12.05 -16.01 25.12
CA GLY A 114 11.96 -16.67 26.43
C GLY A 114 11.24 -15.86 27.51
N GLU A 115 10.83 -14.63 27.21
CA GLU A 115 10.09 -13.75 28.11
C GLU A 115 8.61 -13.66 27.69
N PRO A 116 7.67 -13.45 28.63
CA PRO A 116 6.28 -13.18 28.30
C PRO A 116 6.18 -11.94 27.41
N MET A 117 5.43 -12.04 26.32
CA MET A 117 5.15 -10.91 25.46
C MET A 117 4.40 -9.82 26.22
N ASP A 118 4.76 -8.57 25.97
CA ASP A 118 4.04 -7.43 26.50
C ASP A 118 2.66 -7.25 25.82
N GLU A 119 1.80 -6.47 26.45
CA GLU A 119 0.43 -6.21 25.97
C GLU A 119 0.41 -5.49 24.61
N GLU A 120 1.38 -4.62 24.33
CA GLU A 120 1.46 -3.92 23.05
C GLU A 120 1.69 -4.91 21.90
N THR A 121 2.60 -5.85 22.10
CA THR A 121 2.94 -6.87 21.11
C THR A 121 1.82 -7.90 20.96
N LYS A 122 1.12 -8.25 22.05
CA LYS A 122 -0.09 -9.07 21.97
C LYS A 122 -1.20 -8.40 21.16
N GLU A 123 -1.42 -7.10 21.35
CA GLU A 123 -2.41 -6.35 20.57
C GLU A 123 -2.01 -6.28 19.09
N LEU A 124 -0.72 -6.12 18.78
CA LEU A 124 -0.22 -6.20 17.40
C LEU A 124 -0.50 -7.55 16.75
N ILE A 125 -0.27 -8.66 17.47
CA ILE A 125 -0.61 -10.01 16.99
C ILE A 125 -2.10 -10.11 16.73
N LYS A 126 -2.93 -9.67 17.67
CA LYS A 126 -4.38 -9.68 17.54
C LYS A 126 -4.86 -8.90 16.32
N ILE A 127 -4.37 -7.68 16.09
CA ILE A 127 -4.69 -6.85 14.93
C ILE A 127 -4.26 -7.56 13.63
N SER A 128 -3.05 -8.11 13.59
CA SER A 128 -2.51 -8.83 12.43
C SER A 128 -3.36 -10.06 12.07
N LEU A 129 -3.70 -10.87 13.08
CA LEU A 129 -4.55 -12.06 12.92
C LEU A 129 -5.96 -11.68 12.46
N GLU A 130 -6.56 -10.66 13.07
CA GLU A 130 -7.90 -10.18 12.70
C GLU A 130 -7.95 -9.75 11.23
N ASN A 131 -6.97 -8.96 10.78
CA ASN A 131 -6.86 -8.54 9.38
C ASN A 131 -6.67 -9.73 8.44
N SER A 132 -5.84 -10.69 8.83
CA SER A 132 -5.61 -11.93 8.06
C SER A 132 -6.89 -12.77 7.94
N MET A 133 -7.69 -12.85 9.01
CA MET A 133 -8.95 -13.59 9.04
C MET A 133 -10.04 -12.91 8.22
N ARG A 134 -10.19 -11.59 8.35
CA ARG A 134 -11.06 -10.78 7.49
C ARG A 134 -10.76 -11.08 6.03
N LEU A 135 -9.48 -11.08 5.71
CA LEU A 135 -9.08 -11.35 4.37
C LEU A 135 -9.43 -12.77 3.90
N ALA A 136 -9.04 -13.79 4.66
CA ALA A 136 -9.31 -15.18 4.34
C ALA A 136 -10.81 -15.41 4.10
N LYS A 137 -11.67 -14.78 4.92
CA LYS A 137 -13.13 -14.81 4.78
C LYS A 137 -13.58 -14.18 3.47
N ARG A 138 -13.08 -13.00 3.10
CA ARG A 138 -13.43 -12.35 1.83
C ARG A 138 -12.99 -13.18 0.62
N ILE A 139 -11.80 -13.78 0.67
CA ILE A 139 -11.31 -14.70 -0.38
C ILE A 139 -12.22 -15.92 -0.50
N ALA A 140 -12.60 -16.53 0.63
CA ALA A 140 -13.52 -17.66 0.65
C ALA A 140 -14.88 -17.30 0.05
N LYS A 141 -15.46 -16.15 0.40
CA LYS A 141 -16.69 -15.64 -0.21
C LYS A 141 -16.54 -15.48 -1.73
N LYS A 142 -15.42 -14.93 -2.22
CA LYS A 142 -15.16 -14.84 -3.67
C LYS A 142 -15.06 -16.21 -4.35
N LYS A 143 -14.51 -17.23 -3.67
CA LYS A 143 -14.35 -18.58 -4.24
C LYS A 143 -15.66 -19.37 -4.24
N PHE A 144 -16.44 -19.28 -3.16
CA PHE A 144 -17.59 -20.17 -2.91
C PHE A 144 -18.96 -19.51 -3.09
N THR A 145 -19.06 -18.17 -3.17
CA THR A 145 -20.33 -17.50 -3.50
C THR A 145 -20.55 -17.48 -5.03
N PRO A 146 -21.63 -18.10 -5.54
CA PRO A 146 -21.97 -18.07 -6.95
C PRO A 146 -22.09 -16.63 -7.46
N LYS A 147 -21.66 -16.36 -8.71
CA LYS A 147 -21.66 -15.00 -9.29
C LYS A 147 -23.01 -14.27 -9.17
N LYS A 148 -24.12 -15.01 -9.23
CA LYS A 148 -25.49 -14.50 -9.10
C LYS A 148 -25.89 -13.94 -7.72
N TYR A 149 -25.08 -14.18 -6.68
CA TYR A 149 -25.32 -13.70 -5.31
C TYR A 149 -24.25 -12.71 -4.81
N ARG A 150 -23.33 -12.29 -5.67
CA ARG A 150 -22.39 -11.22 -5.34
C ARG A 150 -23.15 -9.91 -5.53
N LYS A 151 -23.47 -9.23 -4.43
CA LYS A 151 -23.94 -7.85 -4.47
C LYS A 151 -22.81 -6.94 -4.95
#